data_AF-A0A366M905-F1
#
_entry.id   AF-A0A366M905-F1
#
_cell.length_a   1.000
_cell.length_b   1.000
_cell.length_c   1.000
_cell.angle_alpha   90.00
_cell.angle_beta   90.00
_cell.angle_gamma   90.00
#
_symmetry.space_group_name_H-M   'P 1'
#
loop_
_entity.id
_entity.type
_entity.pdbx_description
1 polymer ?
#
loop_
_entity_poly.entity_id
_entity_poly.type
_entity_poly.pdbx_seq_one_letter_code
_entity_poly.pdbx_strand_id
1 'polypeptide(L)'
;MINGLVKPSSGKILLDGKDISNEDMVDLRRKIGYSIQGTFLFPHLTVEENIAYVPKLIDKKDTFRKIIMMKIIGIDVLIYRVNNSNVTNNTY
;
A
#
# COMPACT_ATOMS: atom_id res chain seq x y z
N MET A 1 -3.29 -0.95 18.75
CA MET A 1 -2.65 -2.03 19.54
C MET A 1 -1.47 -2.59 18.75
N ILE A 2 -1.62 -3.43 17.72
CA ILE A 2 -0.45 -3.95 16.95
C ILE A 2 0.31 -2.87 16.16
N ASN A 3 -0.40 -2.04 15.38
CA ASN A 3 0.21 -0.96 14.59
C ASN A 3 0.56 0.30 15.41
N GLY A 4 0.51 0.21 16.75
CA GLY A 4 0.81 1.32 17.65
C GLY A 4 -0.25 2.43 17.74
N LEU A 5 -1.39 2.35 17.04
CA LEU A 5 -2.42 3.41 17.08
C LEU A 5 -3.14 3.55 18.43
N VAL A 6 -3.14 2.49 19.24
CA VAL A 6 -3.78 2.43 20.56
C VAL A 6 -2.85 1.64 21.46
N LYS A 7 -2.46 2.20 22.61
CA LYS A 7 -1.64 1.49 23.60
C LYS A 7 -2.49 0.46 24.36
N PRO A 8 -1.99 -0.76 24.60
CA PRO A 8 -2.69 -1.71 25.44
C PRO A 8 -2.75 -1.19 26.88
N SER A 9 -3.90 -1.36 27.54
CA SER A 9 -4.08 -0.99 28.95
C SER A 9 -3.33 -1.94 29.90
N SER A 10 -3.08 -3.17 29.47
CA SER A 10 -2.34 -4.20 30.19
C SER A 10 -1.78 -5.24 29.21
N GLY A 11 -0.76 -5.99 29.62
CA GLY A 11 -0.12 -7.02 28.80
C GLY A 11 0.93 -6.46 27.83
N LYS A 12 1.41 -7.32 26.93
CA LYS A 12 2.48 -7.02 25.98
C LYS A 12 2.07 -7.43 24.57
N ILE A 13 2.59 -6.71 23.57
CA ILE A 13 2.41 -7.06 22.17
C ILE A 13 3.77 -7.52 21.66
N LEU A 14 3.80 -8.75 21.15
CA LEU A 14 5.02 -9.33 20.60
C LEU A 14 4.90 -9.34 19.07
N LEU A 15 5.86 -8.72 18.39
CA LEU A 15 6.07 -8.87 16.95
C LEU A 15 7.36 -9.66 16.76
N ASP A 16 7.30 -10.79 16.06
CA ASP A 16 8.45 -11.69 15.86
C ASP A 16 9.17 -12.05 17.18
N GLY A 17 8.39 -12.26 18.26
CA GLY A 17 8.90 -12.57 19.59
C GLY A 17 9.48 -11.38 20.37
N LYS A 18 9.50 -10.16 19.80
CA LYS A 18 10.01 -8.95 20.45
C LYS A 18 8.88 -8.07 20.96
N ASP A 19 9.03 -7.57 22.18
CA ASP A 19 8.11 -6.60 22.78
C ASP A 19 8.22 -5.26 22.07
N ILE A 20 7.11 -4.79 21.49
CA ILE A 20 7.08 -3.55 20.73
C ILE A 20 6.85 -2.30 21.61
N SER A 21 6.73 -2.45 22.93
CA SER A 21 6.38 -1.33 23.83
C SER A 21 7.39 -0.17 23.80
N ASN A 22 8.65 -0.47 23.48
CA ASN A 22 9.77 0.48 23.48
C ASN A 22 10.40 0.68 22.08
N GLU A 23 9.78 0.14 21.03
CA GLU A 23 10.26 0.29 19.65
C GLU A 23 9.86 1.65 19.06
N ASP A 24 10.60 2.11 18.04
CA ASP A 24 10.18 3.27 17.25
C ASP A 24 8.91 2.92 16.45
N MET A 25 7.82 3.59 16.78
CA MET A 25 6.52 3.39 16.14
C MET A 25 6.51 3.70 14.64
N VAL A 26 7.37 4.62 14.17
CA VAL A 26 7.48 4.96 12.75
C VAL A 26 8.06 3.77 11.99
N ASP A 27 9.17 3.23 12.47
CA ASP A 27 9.84 2.10 11.83
C ASP A 27 9.05 0.80 11.97
N LEU A 28 8.36 0.60 13.10
CA LEU A 28 7.41 -0.50 13.29
C LEU A 28 6.31 -0.46 12.21
N ARG A 29 5.69 0.70 12.00
CA ARG A 29 4.60 0.86 11.01
C ARG A 29 5.07 0.65 9.57
N ARG A 30 6.34 0.94 9.25
CA ARG A 30 6.90 0.65 7.92
C ARG A 30 7.07 -0.84 7.65
N LYS A 31 7.18 -1.66 8.69
CA LYS A 31 7.29 -3.14 8.59
C LYS A 31 5.93 -3.83 8.52
N ILE A 32 4.83 -3.14 8.86
CA ILE A 32 3.49 -3.70 8.93
C ILE A 32 2.62 -3.11 7.81
N GLY A 33 2.17 -3.95 6.88
CA GLY A 33 1.12 -3.58 5.94
C GLY A 33 -0.25 -3.53 6.63
N TYR A 34 -0.95 -2.41 6.56
CA TYR A 34 -2.28 -2.24 7.13
C TYR A 34 -3.32 -1.98 6.04
N SER A 35 -4.27 -2.89 5.88
CA SER A 35 -5.41 -2.75 4.96
C SER A 35 -6.67 -2.48 5.77
N ILE A 36 -7.30 -1.34 5.49
CA ILE A 36 -8.54 -0.90 6.15
C ILE A 36 -9.73 -1.39 5.32
N GLN A 37 -10.83 -1.77 5.98
CA GLN A 37 -12.08 -2.03 5.29
C GLN A 37 -12.64 -0.72 4.70
N GLY A 38 -12.84 -0.69 3.39
CA GLY A 38 -13.30 0.49 2.64
C GLY A 38 -12.30 0.96 1.58
N THR A 39 -12.72 1.88 0.72
CA THR A 39 -11.89 2.40 -0.37
C THR A 39 -11.18 3.67 0.08
N PHE A 40 -9.95 3.53 0.58
CA PHE A 40 -9.04 4.66 0.81
C PHE A 40 -8.06 4.75 -0.34
N LEU A 41 -8.45 5.49 -1.39
CA LEU A 41 -7.56 5.93 -2.46
C LEU A 41 -7.41 7.44 -2.37
N PHE A 42 -6.24 7.96 -2.73
CA PHE A 42 -6.06 9.38 -2.93
C PHE A 42 -6.72 9.76 -4.26
N PRO A 43 -7.81 10.54 -4.25
CA PRO A 43 -8.64 10.77 -5.44
C PRO A 43 -7.94 11.64 -6.50
N HIS A 44 -6.91 12.38 -6.10
CA HIS A 44 -6.09 13.21 -6.98
C HIS A 44 -4.88 12.45 -7.56
N LEU A 45 -4.69 11.19 -7.19
CA LEU A 45 -3.64 10.32 -7.71
C LEU A 45 -4.22 9.32 -8.70
N THR A 46 -3.47 9.02 -9.76
CA THR A 46 -3.77 7.91 -10.67
C THR A 46 -3.68 6.56 -9.93
N VAL A 47 -4.21 5.50 -10.54
CA VAL A 47 -4.09 4.13 -10.01
C VAL A 47 -2.62 3.75 -9.77
N GLU A 48 -1.75 4.07 -10.73
CA GLU A 48 -0.32 3.80 -10.62
C GLU A 48 0.35 4.57 -9.49
N GLU A 49 -0.04 5.84 -9.29
CA GLU A 49 0.49 6.68 -8.23
C GLU A 49 0.02 6.22 -6.85
N ASN A 50 -1.25 5.79 -6.73
CA ASN A 50 -1.77 5.18 -5.50
C ASN A 50 -0.96 3.91 -5.14
N ILE A 51 -0.69 3.04 -6.11
CA ILE A 51 0.11 1.82 -5.90
C ILE A 51 1.56 2.16 -5.54
N ALA A 52 2.16 3.14 -6.22
CA ALA A 52 3.54 3.54 -6.01
C ALA A 52 3.75 4.40 -4.75
N TYR A 53 2.69 4.89 -4.12
CA TYR A 53 2.76 5.82 -3.00
C TYR A 53 3.55 5.25 -1.82
N VAL A 54 3.18 4.06 -1.35
CA VAL A 54 3.85 3.42 -0.20
C VAL A 54 5.31 3.05 -0.51
N PRO A 55 5.65 2.42 -1.66
CA PRO A 55 7.04 2.17 -2.04
C PRO A 55 7.91 3.43 -2.03
N LYS A 56 7.42 4.56 -2.56
CA LYS A 56 8.14 5.83 -2.57
C LYS A 56 8.46 6.38 -1.17
N LEU A 57 7.65 6.05 -0.17
CA LEU A 57 7.89 6.44 1.23
C LEU A 57 9.02 5.62 1.89
N ILE A 58 9.28 4.43 1.38
CA ILE A 58 10.34 3.53 1.85
C ILE A 58 11.63 3.81 1.06
N ASP A 59 11.52 3.90 -0.26
CA ASP A 59 12.62 4.24 -1.17
C ASP A 59 12.10 5.02 -2.37
N LYS A 60 12.52 6.29 -2.49
CA LYS A 60 12.08 7.21 -3.55
C LYS A 60 12.49 6.78 -4.96
N LYS A 61 13.48 5.89 -5.11
CA LYS A 61 14.03 5.48 -6.42
C LYS A 61 13.58 4.08 -6.86
N ASP A 62 12.76 3.39 -6.07
CA ASP A 62 12.43 1.98 -6.32
C ASP A 62 11.30 1.79 -7.35
N THR A 63 11.63 2.05 -8.62
CA THR A 63 10.75 1.81 -9.76
C THR A 63 10.48 0.31 -9.96
N PHE A 64 11.41 -0.56 -9.55
CA PHE A 64 11.29 -2.00 -9.71
C PHE A 64 10.18 -2.58 -8.82
N ARG A 65 10.11 -2.16 -7.55
CA ARG A 65 9.01 -2.52 -6.66
C ARG A 65 7.65 -2.05 -7.16
N LYS A 66 7.56 -0.86 -7.78
CA LYS A 66 6.30 -0.39 -8.41
C LYS A 66 5.80 -1.41 -9.44
N ILE A 67 6.66 -1.81 -10.37
CA ILE A 67 6.30 -2.74 -11.47
C ILE A 67 5.87 -4.09 -10.90
N ILE A 68 6.61 -4.63 -9.93
CA ILE A 68 6.28 -5.90 -9.28
C ILE A 68 4.93 -5.83 -8.56
N MET A 69 4.66 -4.76 -7.81
CA MET A 69 3.38 -4.63 -7.11
C MET A 69 2.20 -4.55 -8.07
N MET A 70 2.32 -3.79 -9.17
CA MET A 70 1.27 -3.75 -10.19
C MET A 70 0.97 -5.15 -10.75
N LYS A 71 2.01 -5.97 -10.96
CA LYS A 71 1.89 -7.34 -11.45
C LYS A 71 1.31 -8.31 -10.41
N ILE A 72 1.73 -8.21 -9.14
CA ILE A 72 1.21 -9.05 -8.05
C ILE A 72 -0.28 -8.78 -7.81
N ILE A 73 -0.69 -7.51 -7.90
CA ILE A 73 -2.09 -7.10 -7.70
C ILE A 73 -2.94 -7.42 -8.96
N GLY A 74 -2.31 -7.71 -10.11
CA GLY A 74 -3.00 -8.00 -11.37
C GLY A 74 -3.65 -6.78 -12.02
N ILE A 75 -3.20 -5.58 -11.65
CA ILE A 75 -3.74 -4.30 -12.16
C ILE A 75 -3.17 -3.96 -13.54
N ASP A 76 -2.01 -4.50 -13.91
CA ASP A 76 -1.41 -4.38 -15.24
C ASP A 76 -2.36 -4.83 -16.36
N VAL A 77 -3.04 -5.96 -16.16
CA VAL A 77 -4.02 -6.50 -17.13
C VAL A 77 -5.30 -5.63 -17.19
N LEU A 78 -5.73 -5.08 -16.05
CA LEU A 78 -6.93 -4.25 -15.98
C LEU A 78 -6.72 -2.88 -16.65
N ILE A 79 -5.57 -2.25 -16.42
CA ILE A 79 -5.21 -0.98 -17.09
C ILE A 79 -5.15 -1.18 -18.61
N TYR A 80 -4.55 -2.28 -19.07
CA TYR A 80 -4.50 -2.60 -20.49
C TYR A 80 -5.90 -2.74 -21.11
N ARG A 81 -6.82 -3.43 -20.41
CA ARG A 81 -8.21 -3.59 -20.87
C ARG A 81 -8.97 -2.27 -20.94
N VAL A 82 -8.89 -1.44 -19.89
CA VAL A 82 -9.60 -0.14 -19.85
C VAL A 82 -9.13 0.78 -20.98
N ASN A 83 -7.82 0.83 -21.25
CA ASN A 83 -7.28 1.66 -22.31
C ASN A 83 -7.71 1.20 -23.71
N ASN A 84 -7.83 -0.11 -23.95
CA ASN A 84 -8.31 -0.63 -25.24
C ASN A 84 -9.82 -0.47 -25.44
N SER A 85 -10.63 -0.49 -24.38
CA SER A 85 -12.08 -0.26 -24.46
C SER A 85 -12.46 1.19 -24.80
N ASN A 86 -11.60 2.16 -24.48
CA ASN A 86 -11.84 3.57 -24.79
C ASN A 86 -11.56 3.92 -26.26
N VAL A 87 -10.82 3.09 -26.98
CA VAL A 87 -10.54 3.29 -28.42
C VAL A 87 -11.76 2.92 -29.28
N THR A 88 -12.61 1.99 -28.84
CA THR A 88 -13.79 1.56 -29.61
C THR A 88 -15.00 2.48 -29.44
N ASN A 89 -15.03 3.35 -28.43
CA ASN A 89 -16.19 4.20 -28.11
C ASN A 89 -16.15 5.60 -28.75
N ASN A 90 -15.12 5.94 -29.52
CA ASN A 90 -14.99 7.27 -30.15
C ASN A 90 -15.06 7.23 -31.69
N THR A 91 -15.73 6.21 -32.24
CA THR A 91 -15.95 6.05 -33.69
C THR A 91 -17.44 5.99 -34.01
N TYR A 92 -18.19 7.05 -33.69
CA TYR A 92 -19.51 7.35 -34.27
C TYR A 92 -19.73 8.86 -34.30
#